data_AF-A0A8S1UIW5-F1
#
_entry.id   AF-A0A8S1UIW5-F1
#
_cell.length_a   1.000
_cell.length_b   1.000
_cell.length_c   1.000
_cell.angle_alpha   90.00
_cell.angle_beta   90.00
_cell.angle_gamma   90.00
#
_symmetry.space_group_name_H-M   'P 1'
#
loop_
_entity.id
_entity.type
_entity.pdbx_description
1 polymer ?
#
loop_
_entity_poly.entity_id
_entity_poly.type
_entity_poly.pdbx_seq_one_letter_code
_entity_poly.pdbx_strand_id
1 'polypeptide(L)'
;MQQTNVHPQVLLSISSQILTNKVNFPGKTIHAGILLGFFNAKINKTDILDSFEISYSGKGELKPGEVDFLKERQQLRLKGDKWNLFKNLDIVGWYITDSNPHEYLKLHKQLQTLSEAESTENQTSFFKYLLCFDPYSTQANLFEMEENKMQLSQSKIEPQSEEMIGITSLFSQQSSQSKRKYDLRVNSQLQMITFLEKMLQKLLQQLDHPQIANDPLALLKINEVLISFPQINQQNIEQDYFKLLIISYYCAILKFDVTKNKQLD
;
A
#
# COMPACT_ATOMS: atom_id res chain seq x y z
N MET A 1 -0.68 -19.29 14.47
CA MET A 1 -0.13 -17.92 14.37
C MET A 1 -1.14 -17.08 13.60
N GLN A 2 -1.47 -15.89 14.09
CA GLN A 2 -2.37 -14.95 13.42
C GLN A 2 -1.64 -14.30 12.25
N GLN A 3 -2.27 -14.23 11.07
CA GLN A 3 -1.68 -13.60 9.90
C GLN A 3 -2.22 -12.18 9.77
N THR A 4 -1.32 -11.19 9.80
CA THR A 4 -1.71 -9.78 9.69
C THR A 4 -1.08 -9.16 8.46
N ASN A 5 -1.90 -8.63 7.57
CA ASN A 5 -1.46 -7.99 6.34
C ASN A 5 -1.81 -6.50 6.39
N VAL A 6 -0.82 -5.66 6.07
CA VAL A 6 -1.01 -4.21 5.93
C VAL A 6 -0.93 -3.87 4.46
N HIS A 7 -2.01 -3.32 3.90
CA HIS A 7 -2.01 -2.91 2.50
C HIS A 7 -1.19 -1.64 2.29
N PRO A 8 -0.46 -1.52 1.17
CA PRO A 8 0.31 -0.32 0.86
C PRO A 8 -0.56 0.95 0.77
N GLN A 9 -1.83 0.82 0.38
CA GLN A 9 -2.78 1.93 0.37
C GLN A 9 -2.87 2.62 1.73
N VAL A 10 -2.77 1.89 2.85
CA VAL A 10 -2.77 2.45 4.21
C VAL A 10 -1.64 3.47 4.37
N LEU A 11 -0.43 3.12 3.91
CA LEU A 11 0.74 4.01 4.01
C LEU A 11 0.60 5.23 3.09
N LEU A 12 -0.02 5.06 1.92
CA LEU A 12 -0.30 6.15 0.99
C LEU A 12 -1.35 7.12 1.57
N SER A 13 -2.44 6.61 2.15
CA SER A 13 -3.47 7.40 2.84
C SER A 13 -2.87 8.23 3.95
N ILE A 14 -2.05 7.60 4.81
CA ILE A 14 -1.34 8.26 5.91
C ILE A 14 -0.39 9.35 5.39
N SER A 15 0.43 9.04 4.37
CA SER A 15 1.36 10.00 3.78
C SER A 15 0.64 11.22 3.19
N SER A 16 -0.48 10.99 2.50
CA SER A 16 -1.32 12.07 1.95
C SER A 16 -1.89 12.97 3.05
N GLN A 17 -2.31 12.38 4.16
CA GLN A 17 -2.86 13.12 5.32
C GLN A 17 -1.78 14.01 5.96
N ILE A 18 -0.57 13.47 6.19
CA ILE A 18 0.57 14.25 6.71
C ILE A 18 0.90 15.42 5.79
N LEU A 19 1.01 15.17 4.48
CA LEU A 19 1.33 16.22 3.51
C LEU A 19 0.28 17.33 3.49
N THR A 20 -1.01 16.96 3.53
CA THR A 20 -2.12 17.92 3.58
C THR A 20 -2.05 18.78 4.84
N ASN A 21 -1.76 18.17 5.99
CA ASN A 21 -1.64 18.91 7.25
C ASN A 21 -0.36 19.73 7.34
N LYS A 22 0.74 19.33 6.73
CA LYS A 22 1.95 20.17 6.65
C LYS A 22 1.68 21.48 5.92
N VAL A 23 0.80 21.46 4.91
CA VAL A 23 0.37 22.65 4.16
C VAL A 23 -0.61 23.50 4.98
N ASN A 24 -1.60 22.88 5.62
CA ASN A 24 -2.67 23.60 6.32
C ASN A 24 -2.31 24.04 7.75
N PHE A 25 -1.44 23.28 8.42
CA PHE A 25 -1.06 23.43 9.84
C PHE A 25 0.45 23.23 10.03
N PRO A 26 1.27 24.18 9.56
CA PRO A 26 2.73 24.09 9.68
C PRO A 26 3.14 24.02 11.16
N GLY A 27 3.96 23.02 11.52
CA GLY A 27 4.51 22.84 12.87
C GLY A 27 3.94 21.64 13.65
N LYS A 28 2.90 20.97 13.14
CA LYS A 28 2.45 19.69 13.70
C LYS A 28 3.42 18.57 13.29
N THR A 29 4.07 17.94 14.26
CA THR A 29 5.07 16.88 14.04
C THR A 29 4.52 15.48 14.27
N ILE A 30 3.49 15.36 15.13
CA ILE A 30 2.86 14.09 15.49
C ILE A 30 1.45 14.03 14.91
N HIS A 31 1.19 12.99 14.13
CA HIS A 31 -0.08 12.64 13.53
C HIS A 31 -0.54 11.30 14.08
N ALA A 32 -1.82 11.18 14.33
CA ALA A 32 -2.45 9.94 14.74
C ALA A 32 -3.72 9.74 13.92
N GLY A 33 -4.13 8.49 13.76
CA GLY A 33 -5.37 8.16 13.08
C GLY A 33 -5.80 6.73 13.32
N ILE A 34 -6.97 6.39 12.79
CA ILE A 34 -7.59 5.09 12.96
C ILE A 34 -7.27 4.20 11.77
N LEU A 35 -7.01 2.92 12.05
CA LEU A 35 -6.83 1.87 11.05
C LEU A 35 -8.14 1.13 10.82
N LEU A 36 -8.45 0.91 9.55
CA LEU A 36 -9.65 0.23 9.09
C LEU A 36 -9.29 -1.06 8.35
N GLY A 37 -10.08 -2.11 8.60
CA GLY A 37 -9.81 -3.41 8.01
C GLY A 37 -10.94 -4.40 8.26
N PHE A 38 -10.63 -5.68 8.09
CA PHE A 38 -11.53 -6.77 8.46
C PHE A 38 -10.75 -7.87 9.16
N PHE A 39 -11.41 -8.54 10.10
CA PHE A 39 -10.90 -9.74 10.75
C PHE A 39 -11.70 -10.95 10.30
N ASN A 40 -11.01 -11.91 9.70
CA ASN A 40 -11.60 -13.19 9.34
C ASN A 40 -11.27 -14.24 10.42
N ALA A 41 -12.21 -14.41 11.35
CA ALA A 41 -12.08 -15.35 12.46
C ALA A 41 -11.86 -16.82 12.01
N LYS A 42 -12.36 -17.21 10.82
CA LYS A 42 -12.23 -18.59 10.32
C LYS A 42 -10.80 -18.97 9.95
N ILE A 43 -10.04 -18.02 9.42
CA ILE A 43 -8.64 -18.21 8.99
C ILE A 43 -7.65 -17.45 9.87
N ASN A 44 -8.14 -16.84 10.97
CA ASN A 44 -7.36 -16.02 11.88
C ASN A 44 -6.45 -15.01 11.15
N LYS A 45 -7.06 -14.28 10.21
CA LYS A 45 -6.38 -13.30 9.35
C LYS A 45 -6.97 -11.91 9.54
N THR A 46 -6.11 -10.93 9.72
CA THR A 46 -6.48 -9.51 9.69
C THR A 46 -5.90 -8.86 8.44
N ASP A 47 -6.74 -8.18 7.67
CA ASP A 47 -6.32 -7.34 6.56
C ASP A 47 -6.62 -5.88 6.91
N ILE A 48 -5.57 -5.06 7.03
CA ILE A 48 -5.68 -3.62 7.24
C ILE A 48 -5.65 -2.94 5.87
N LEU A 49 -6.76 -2.30 5.50
CA LEU A 49 -7.02 -1.81 4.14
C LEU A 49 -6.92 -0.30 3.98
N ASP A 50 -7.33 0.45 5.01
CA ASP A 50 -7.35 1.91 4.92
C ASP A 50 -7.14 2.58 6.28
N SER A 51 -7.09 3.91 6.28
CA SER A 51 -6.93 4.71 7.48
C SER A 51 -7.55 6.09 7.34
N PHE A 52 -7.94 6.69 8.46
CA PHE A 52 -8.31 8.10 8.52
C PHE A 52 -7.65 8.79 9.70
N GLU A 53 -7.29 10.06 9.50
CA GLU A 53 -6.64 10.86 10.53
C GLU A 53 -7.62 11.31 11.62
N ILE A 54 -7.13 11.38 12.86
CA ILE A 54 -7.83 12.01 13.98
C ILE A 54 -7.18 13.34 14.35
N SER A 55 -7.97 14.24 14.93
CA SER A 55 -7.39 15.41 15.58
C SER A 55 -6.64 14.97 16.84
N TYR A 56 -5.32 15.10 16.81
CA TYR A 56 -4.46 14.78 17.95
C TYR A 56 -3.45 15.90 18.19
N SER A 57 -3.37 16.37 19.43
CA SER A 57 -2.53 17.48 19.86
C SER A 57 -1.14 17.08 20.34
N GLY A 58 -0.77 15.79 20.28
CA GLY A 58 0.55 15.30 20.67
C GLY A 58 0.76 15.16 22.18
N LYS A 59 -0.30 15.33 22.99
CA LYS A 59 -0.27 15.10 24.43
C LYS A 59 -0.95 13.76 24.66
N GLY A 60 -0.35 12.85 25.42
CA GLY A 60 -0.66 11.40 25.48
C GLY A 60 -2.10 10.92 25.74
N GLU A 61 -3.12 11.80 25.73
CA GLU A 61 -4.55 11.51 25.77
C GLU A 61 -5.32 12.48 24.86
N LEU A 62 -6.47 12.06 24.32
CA LEU A 62 -7.36 12.93 23.57
C LEU A 62 -8.08 13.91 24.49
N LYS A 63 -8.06 15.19 24.10
CA LYS A 63 -8.89 16.24 24.70
C LYS A 63 -10.37 16.05 24.33
N PRO A 64 -11.31 16.63 25.10
CA PRO A 64 -12.74 16.50 24.82
C PRO A 64 -13.15 16.80 23.36
N GLY A 65 -12.67 17.91 22.79
CA GLY A 65 -12.97 18.24 21.38
C GLY A 65 -12.35 17.28 20.35
N GLU A 66 -11.27 16.59 20.71
CA GLU A 66 -10.65 15.55 19.86
C GLU A 66 -11.45 14.25 19.91
N VAL A 67 -12.01 13.93 21.09
CA VAL A 67 -12.95 12.81 21.26
C VAL A 67 -14.22 13.06 20.45
N ASP A 68 -14.79 14.27 20.50
CA ASP A 68 -16.00 14.61 19.74
C ASP A 68 -15.76 14.52 18.23
N PHE A 69 -14.60 14.99 17.75
CA PHE A 69 -14.21 14.84 16.35
C PHE A 69 -14.12 13.37 15.93
N LEU A 70 -13.53 12.51 16.78
CA LEU A 70 -13.45 11.08 16.50
C LEU A 70 -14.84 10.46 16.41
N LYS A 71 -15.75 10.78 17.34
CA LYS A 71 -17.15 10.28 17.31
C LYS A 71 -17.87 10.73 16.03
N GLU A 72 -17.74 12.00 15.65
CA GLU A 72 -18.32 12.50 14.40
C GLU A 72 -17.81 11.71 13.18
N ARG A 73 -16.49 11.46 13.13
CA ARG A 73 -15.87 10.66 12.06
C ARG A 73 -16.37 9.22 12.05
N GLN A 74 -16.53 8.60 13.21
CA GLN A 74 -17.08 7.24 13.31
C GLN A 74 -18.54 7.19 12.86
N GLN A 75 -19.35 8.18 13.20
CA GLN A 75 -20.73 8.29 12.71
C GLN A 75 -20.77 8.45 11.19
N LEU A 76 -19.92 9.30 10.62
CA LEU A 76 -19.80 9.47 9.16
C LEU A 76 -19.38 8.16 8.48
N ARG A 77 -18.46 7.40 9.08
CA ARG A 77 -18.06 6.05 8.62
C ARG A 77 -19.23 5.08 8.58
N LEU A 78 -20.20 5.20 9.47
CA LEU A 78 -21.34 4.29 9.56
C LEU A 78 -22.56 4.74 8.74
N LYS A 79 -22.57 5.96 8.20
CA LYS A 79 -23.68 6.43 7.37
C LYS A 79 -23.85 5.53 6.14
N GLY A 80 -25.08 5.12 5.88
CA GLY A 80 -25.46 4.24 4.76
C GLY A 80 -25.36 4.89 3.37
N ASP A 81 -24.50 5.89 3.19
CA ASP A 81 -24.29 6.57 1.93
C ASP A 81 -23.67 5.60 0.91
N LYS A 82 -24.17 5.64 -0.33
CA LYS A 82 -23.73 4.75 -1.41
C LYS A 82 -22.23 4.88 -1.73
N TRP A 83 -21.67 6.06 -1.45
CA TRP A 83 -20.26 6.40 -1.68
C TRP A 83 -19.37 6.17 -0.47
N ASN A 84 -19.94 5.74 0.66
CA ASN A 84 -19.17 5.48 1.86
C ASN A 84 -18.49 4.10 1.75
N LEU A 85 -17.22 4.13 1.38
CA LEU A 85 -16.37 2.94 1.21
C LEU A 85 -16.00 2.30 2.56
N PHE A 86 -16.14 3.03 3.67
CA PHE A 86 -15.70 2.58 4.99
C PHE A 86 -16.78 1.87 5.80
N LYS A 87 -18.04 1.88 5.34
CA LYS A 87 -19.19 1.33 6.07
C LYS A 87 -19.07 -0.16 6.41
N ASN A 88 -18.29 -0.89 5.62
CA ASN A 88 -18.07 -2.34 5.75
C ASN A 88 -16.74 -2.68 6.43
N LEU A 89 -15.94 -1.69 6.82
CA LEU A 89 -14.64 -1.90 7.44
C LEU A 89 -14.76 -1.72 8.94
N ASP A 90 -14.20 -2.65 9.71
CA ASP A 90 -14.10 -2.55 11.16
C ASP A 90 -12.92 -1.67 11.56
N ILE A 91 -13.02 -1.11 12.77
CA ILE A 91 -11.89 -0.45 13.40
C ILE A 91 -10.98 -1.54 13.95
N VAL A 92 -9.79 -1.67 13.34
CA VAL A 92 -8.83 -2.73 13.69
C VAL A 92 -7.72 -2.23 14.63
N GLY A 93 -7.54 -0.92 14.72
CA GLY A 93 -6.47 -0.32 15.51
C GLY A 93 -6.28 1.16 15.18
N TRP A 94 -5.08 1.66 15.42
CA TRP A 94 -4.72 3.05 15.19
C TRP A 94 -3.25 3.20 14.78
N TYR A 95 -2.87 4.35 14.24
CA TYR A 95 -1.49 4.65 13.85
C TYR A 95 -0.99 5.94 14.51
N ILE A 96 0.34 6.07 14.61
CA ILE A 96 1.00 7.30 15.04
C ILE A 96 2.32 7.53 14.29
N THR A 97 2.63 8.80 13.97
CA THR A 97 3.93 9.22 13.43
C THR A 97 4.98 9.40 14.54
N ASP A 98 5.22 8.36 15.33
CA ASP A 98 6.24 8.39 16.37
C ASP A 98 6.92 7.02 16.46
N SER A 99 8.22 7.04 16.72
CA SER A 99 9.05 5.86 16.89
C SER A 99 8.99 5.29 18.31
N ASN A 100 8.49 6.04 19.29
CA ASN A 100 8.34 5.58 20.67
C ASN A 100 6.89 5.20 21.02
N PRO A 101 6.46 3.95 20.79
CA PRO A 101 5.07 3.52 21.00
C PRO A 101 4.66 3.45 22.49
N HIS A 102 5.62 3.31 23.42
CA HIS A 102 5.34 3.06 24.83
C HIS A 102 4.71 4.25 25.56
N GLU A 103 4.93 5.48 25.09
CA GLU A 103 4.35 6.68 25.69
C GLU A 103 2.83 6.78 25.46
N TYR A 104 2.30 5.99 24.52
CA TYR A 104 0.94 6.10 24.03
C TYR A 104 -0.01 4.99 24.50
N LEU A 105 0.40 4.21 25.51
CA LEU A 105 -0.44 3.15 26.07
C LEU A 105 -1.77 3.67 26.64
N LYS A 106 -1.77 4.87 27.22
CA LYS A 106 -2.99 5.51 27.74
C LYS A 106 -3.94 5.90 26.60
N LEU A 107 -3.40 6.55 25.56
CA LEU A 107 -4.15 6.89 24.36
C LEU A 107 -4.74 5.65 23.68
N HIS A 108 -3.96 4.57 23.57
CA HIS A 108 -4.43 3.31 23.02
C HIS A 108 -5.66 2.77 23.77
N LYS A 109 -5.63 2.74 25.11
CA LYS A 109 -6.78 2.32 25.94
C LYS A 109 -7.99 3.24 25.75
N GLN A 110 -7.77 4.54 25.65
CA GLN A 110 -8.84 5.51 25.44
C GLN A 110 -9.51 5.27 24.08
N LEU A 111 -8.73 5.10 23.01
CA LEU A 111 -9.22 4.81 21.66
C LEU A 111 -9.94 3.46 21.58
N GLN A 112 -9.39 2.43 22.25
CA GLN A 112 -10.02 1.12 22.37
C GLN A 112 -11.41 1.23 23.01
N THR A 113 -11.49 1.89 24.17
CA THR A 113 -12.74 2.07 24.92
C THR A 113 -13.78 2.82 24.09
N LEU A 114 -13.38 3.87 23.39
CA LEU A 114 -14.27 4.64 22.51
C LEU A 114 -14.79 3.80 21.33
N SER A 115 -13.94 2.95 20.75
CA SER A 115 -14.31 2.10 19.62
C SER A 115 -15.24 0.94 20.06
N GLU A 116 -15.00 0.37 21.23
CA GLU A 116 -15.84 -0.67 21.83
C GLU A 116 -17.22 -0.15 22.22
N ALA A 117 -17.30 1.07 22.77
CA ALA A 117 -18.56 1.67 23.20
C ALA A 117 -19.54 1.95 22.04
N GLU A 118 -19.04 2.10 20.81
CA GLU A 118 -19.86 2.34 19.61
C GLU A 118 -20.14 1.05 18.80
N SER A 119 -19.69 -0.12 19.28
CA SER A 119 -19.97 -1.39 18.61
C SER A 119 -21.46 -1.73 18.67
N THR A 120 -22.10 -1.78 17.50
CA THR A 120 -23.49 -2.24 17.32
C THR A 120 -23.53 -3.76 17.11
N GLU A 121 -24.71 -4.39 17.17
CA GLU A 121 -24.90 -5.85 17.08
C GLU A 121 -24.22 -6.54 15.88
N ASN A 122 -23.82 -5.80 14.84
CA ASN A 122 -23.16 -6.31 13.64
C ASN A 122 -21.65 -6.00 13.53
N GLN A 123 -21.04 -5.34 14.52
CA GLN A 123 -19.60 -5.06 14.55
C GLN A 123 -18.95 -5.78 15.73
N THR A 124 -18.10 -6.76 15.43
CA THR A 124 -17.19 -7.31 16.44
C THR A 124 -16.11 -6.28 16.70
N SER A 125 -16.06 -5.74 17.93
CA SER A 125 -14.94 -4.90 18.33
C SER A 125 -13.64 -5.71 18.21
N PHE A 126 -12.75 -5.23 17.36
CA PHE A 126 -11.47 -5.86 17.07
C PHE A 126 -10.36 -4.81 17.07
N PHE A 127 -10.25 -4.05 18.16
CA PHE A 127 -9.24 -3.01 18.30
C PHE A 127 -7.94 -3.59 18.88
N LYS A 128 -7.01 -4.02 18.02
CA LYS A 128 -5.81 -4.75 18.48
C LYS A 128 -4.48 -4.12 18.04
N TYR A 129 -4.47 -3.32 16.98
CA TYR A 129 -3.21 -2.92 16.35
C TYR A 129 -2.79 -1.47 16.62
N LEU A 130 -1.48 -1.26 16.72
CA LEU A 130 -0.82 0.05 16.70
C LEU A 130 0.24 0.06 15.60
N LEU A 131 0.02 0.85 14.55
CA LEU A 131 1.03 1.08 13.50
C LEU A 131 1.86 2.31 13.85
N CYS A 132 3.13 2.11 14.14
CA CYS A 132 4.09 3.18 14.35
C CYS A 132 4.95 3.33 13.11
N PHE A 133 5.07 4.56 12.63
CA PHE A 133 5.97 4.86 11.54
C PHE A 133 6.66 6.20 11.82
N ASP A 134 7.94 6.27 11.56
CA ASP A 134 8.64 7.55 11.54
C ASP A 134 8.63 8.06 10.09
N PRO A 135 7.99 9.22 9.81
CA PRO A 135 7.90 9.77 8.46
C PRO A 135 9.26 10.14 7.84
N TYR A 136 10.32 10.21 8.64
CA TYR A 136 11.69 10.43 8.19
C TYR A 136 12.49 9.12 8.02
N SER A 137 11.90 7.99 8.41
CA SER A 137 12.47 6.66 8.27
C SER A 137 11.70 5.83 7.24
N THR A 138 12.32 4.79 6.72
CA THR A 138 11.63 3.77 5.90
C THR A 138 10.99 2.67 6.74
N GLN A 139 11.03 2.78 8.08
CA GLN A 139 10.58 1.74 8.99
C GLN A 139 9.14 1.99 9.44
N ALA A 140 8.31 0.98 9.26
CA ALA A 140 6.96 0.90 9.79
C ALA A 140 6.84 -0.37 10.63
N ASN A 141 6.50 -0.22 11.91
CA ASN A 141 6.36 -1.31 12.86
C ASN A 141 4.89 -1.43 13.26
N LEU A 142 4.32 -2.61 13.05
CA LEU A 142 3.00 -2.92 13.55
C LEU A 142 3.14 -3.65 14.89
N PHE A 143 2.48 -3.12 15.91
CA PHE A 143 2.39 -3.73 17.23
C PHE A 143 1.01 -4.31 17.44
N GLU A 144 0.97 -5.47 18.05
CA GLU A 144 -0.22 -6.13 18.55
C GLU A 144 -0.33 -5.86 20.05
N MET A 145 -1.51 -5.41 20.46
CA MET A 145 -1.80 -4.95 21.81
C MET A 145 -2.72 -5.96 22.50
N GLU A 146 -2.25 -6.58 23.57
CA GLU A 146 -3.02 -7.53 24.39
C GLU A 146 -2.88 -7.19 25.86
N GLU A 147 -3.97 -6.86 26.56
CA GLU A 147 -4.03 -6.69 28.02
C GLU A 147 -2.79 -6.00 28.65
N ASN A 148 -2.37 -4.86 28.09
CA ASN A 148 -1.19 -4.04 28.48
C ASN A 148 0.19 -4.54 28.02
N LYS A 149 0.26 -5.58 27.21
CA LYS A 149 1.49 -6.01 26.53
C LYS A 149 1.47 -5.53 25.10
N MET A 150 2.61 -5.01 24.67
CA MET A 150 2.88 -4.61 23.30
C MET A 150 3.85 -5.63 22.70
N GLN A 151 3.46 -6.28 21.61
CA GLN A 151 4.30 -7.24 20.91
C GLN A 151 4.46 -6.81 19.46
N LEU A 152 5.66 -6.94 18.90
CA LEU A 152 5.87 -6.67 17.48
C LEU A 152 5.17 -7.75 16.66
N SER A 153 4.23 -7.33 15.82
CA SER A 153 3.50 -8.23 14.94
C SER A 153 4.44 -8.71 13.82
N GLN A 154 4.34 -9.99 13.45
CA GLN A 154 4.99 -10.55 12.25
C GLN A 154 4.23 -10.17 10.97
N SER A 155 3.71 -8.94 10.90
CA SER A 155 2.93 -8.49 9.77
C SER A 155 3.80 -8.34 8.53
N LYS A 156 3.23 -8.65 7.37
CA LYS A 156 3.86 -8.35 6.09
C LYS A 156 3.08 -7.23 5.40
N ILE A 157 3.82 -6.29 4.83
CA ILE A 157 3.26 -5.36 3.84
C ILE A 157 3.27 -6.10 2.52
N GLU A 158 2.15 -6.74 2.18
CA GLU A 158 2.00 -7.52 0.96
C GLU A 158 1.01 -6.79 0.03
N PRO A 159 1.50 -6.16 -1.05
CA PRO A 159 0.62 -5.55 -2.04
C PRO A 159 -0.13 -6.63 -2.83
N GLN A 160 -1.41 -6.39 -3.12
CA GLN A 160 -2.13 -7.19 -4.12
C GLN A 160 -1.58 -6.92 -5.54
N SER A 161 -1.84 -7.81 -6.49
CA SER A 161 -1.39 -7.70 -7.88
C SER A 161 -1.75 -6.36 -8.54
N GLU A 162 -2.95 -5.86 -8.26
CA GLU A 162 -3.48 -4.61 -8.79
C GLU A 162 -2.81 -3.40 -8.14
N GLU A 163 -2.57 -3.48 -6.82
CA GLU A 163 -1.83 -2.46 -6.07
C GLU A 163 -0.38 -2.39 -6.53
N MET A 164 0.26 -3.53 -6.78
CA MET A 164 1.60 -3.63 -7.37
C MET A 164 1.68 -2.84 -8.68
N ILE A 165 0.72 -3.04 -9.60
CA ILE A 165 0.68 -2.31 -10.88
C ILE A 165 0.57 -0.80 -10.64
N GLY A 166 -0.30 -0.37 -9.71
CA GLY A 166 -0.46 1.04 -9.34
C GLY A 166 0.82 1.65 -8.77
N ILE A 167 1.43 0.98 -7.80
CA ILE A 167 2.66 1.41 -7.14
C ILE A 167 3.81 1.50 -8.14
N THR A 168 4.01 0.48 -8.97
CA THR A 168 5.02 0.48 -10.03
C THR A 168 4.81 1.64 -11.01
N SER A 169 3.56 1.96 -11.35
CA SER A 169 3.25 3.10 -12.22
C SER A 169 3.62 4.46 -11.59
N LEU A 170 3.45 4.63 -10.27
CA LEU A 170 3.83 5.86 -9.56
C LEU A 170 5.35 6.07 -9.55
N PHE A 171 6.12 5.00 -9.32
CA PHE A 171 7.58 5.06 -9.43
C PHE A 171 8.03 5.41 -10.85
N SER A 172 7.28 4.95 -11.87
CA SER A 172 7.62 5.27 -13.27
C SER A 172 7.36 6.72 -13.66
N GLN A 173 6.38 7.38 -13.02
CA GLN A 173 6.02 8.77 -13.31
C GLN A 173 7.03 9.79 -12.77
N GLN A 174 7.78 9.46 -11.71
CA GLN A 174 8.83 10.34 -11.19
C GLN A 174 9.96 10.60 -12.21
N SER A 175 10.06 9.77 -13.26
CA SER A 175 11.12 9.88 -14.27
C SER A 175 10.66 10.45 -15.63
N SER A 176 9.36 10.69 -15.88
CA SER A 176 8.93 11.12 -17.22
C SER A 176 7.60 11.90 -17.28
N GLN A 177 7.71 13.13 -17.79
CA GLN A 177 6.63 14.10 -18.07
C GLN A 177 5.80 13.77 -19.34
N SER A 178 5.45 12.49 -19.62
CA SER A 178 4.77 12.14 -20.89
C SER A 178 3.29 11.74 -20.75
N LYS A 179 2.42 12.48 -21.45
CA LYS A 179 0.94 12.45 -21.40
C LYS A 179 0.28 11.31 -22.22
N ARG A 180 0.82 10.08 -22.27
CA ARG A 180 0.15 8.97 -22.99
C ARG A 180 -0.02 7.73 -22.09
N LYS A 181 -1.28 7.42 -21.73
CA LYS A 181 -1.66 6.34 -20.80
C LYS A 181 -1.23 4.93 -21.23
N TYR A 182 -1.06 4.67 -22.53
CA TYR A 182 -0.56 3.39 -23.05
C TYR A 182 0.96 3.32 -23.09
N ASP A 183 1.63 4.41 -23.48
CA ASP A 183 3.10 4.53 -23.42
C ASP A 183 3.60 4.44 -21.97
N LEU A 184 2.84 4.90 -20.98
CA LEU A 184 3.18 4.79 -19.55
C LEU A 184 3.28 3.34 -19.06
N ARG A 185 2.46 2.40 -19.56
CA ARG A 185 2.53 0.99 -19.13
C ARG A 185 3.74 0.28 -19.75
N VAL A 186 3.96 0.46 -21.05
CA VAL A 186 5.15 -0.08 -21.74
C VAL A 186 6.43 0.59 -21.21
N ASN A 187 6.41 1.89 -20.94
CA ASN A 187 7.52 2.60 -20.29
C ASN A 187 7.71 2.17 -18.83
N SER A 188 6.65 1.88 -18.07
CA SER A 188 6.79 1.35 -16.70
C SER A 188 7.39 -0.05 -16.70
N GLN A 189 7.03 -0.89 -17.67
CA GLN A 189 7.63 -2.21 -17.88
C GLN A 189 9.07 -2.09 -18.36
N LEU A 190 9.38 -1.20 -19.30
CA LEU A 190 10.74 -0.90 -19.74
C LEU A 190 11.58 -0.32 -18.59
N GLN A 191 11.04 0.57 -17.78
CA GLN A 191 11.74 1.11 -16.60
C GLN A 191 11.92 0.06 -15.52
N MET A 192 10.96 -0.85 -15.35
CA MET A 192 11.11 -2.00 -14.47
C MET A 192 12.19 -2.95 -15.01
N ILE A 193 12.27 -3.17 -16.32
CA ILE A 193 13.34 -3.90 -16.98
C ILE A 193 14.68 -3.17 -16.79
N THR A 194 14.76 -1.86 -17.00
CA THR A 194 15.97 -1.06 -16.76
C THR A 194 16.36 -1.00 -15.29
N PHE A 195 15.40 -1.02 -14.37
CA PHE A 195 15.65 -1.11 -12.94
C PHE A 195 16.17 -2.49 -12.56
N LEU A 196 15.55 -3.55 -13.07
CA LEU A 196 16.01 -4.93 -12.92
C LEU A 196 17.40 -5.09 -13.53
N GLU A 197 17.68 -4.48 -14.67
CA GLU A 197 18.98 -4.41 -15.31
C GLU A 197 20.01 -3.70 -14.42
N LYS A 198 19.68 -2.54 -13.85
CA LYS A 198 20.55 -1.84 -12.89
C LYS A 198 20.78 -2.64 -11.61
N MET A 199 19.76 -3.33 -11.11
CA MET A 199 19.86 -4.21 -9.95
C MET A 199 20.72 -5.43 -10.27
N LEU A 200 20.57 -6.03 -11.45
CA LEU A 200 21.43 -7.09 -11.98
C LEU A 200 22.87 -6.62 -12.15
N GLN A 201 23.10 -5.41 -12.68
CA GLN A 201 24.43 -4.82 -12.80
C GLN A 201 25.08 -4.58 -11.44
N LYS A 202 24.33 -4.06 -10.45
CA LYS A 202 24.81 -3.93 -9.07
C LYS A 202 25.09 -5.29 -8.45
N LEU A 203 24.25 -6.27 -8.72
CA LEU A 203 24.40 -7.63 -8.20
C LEU A 203 25.61 -8.33 -8.84
N LEU A 204 25.89 -8.09 -10.13
CA LEU A 204 27.12 -8.49 -10.83
C LEU A 204 28.36 -7.82 -10.23
N GLN A 205 28.31 -6.51 -9.98
CA GLN A 205 29.40 -5.79 -9.29
C GLN A 205 29.63 -6.30 -7.86
N GLN A 206 28.58 -6.79 -7.20
CA GLN A 206 28.64 -7.37 -5.85
C GLN A 206 29.06 -8.84 -5.85
N LEU A 207 28.86 -9.58 -6.95
CA LEU A 207 29.37 -10.94 -7.14
C LEU A 207 30.90 -10.99 -7.17
N ASP A 208 31.54 -9.92 -7.66
CA ASP A 208 33.00 -9.75 -7.59
C ASP A 208 33.51 -9.46 -6.17
N HIS A 209 32.61 -9.22 -5.20
CA HIS A 209 32.97 -9.01 -3.81
C HIS A 209 33.24 -10.36 -3.10
N PRO A 210 34.38 -10.53 -2.42
CA PRO A 210 34.83 -11.83 -1.89
C PRO A 210 33.92 -12.43 -0.81
N GLN A 211 33.00 -11.66 -0.25
CA GLN A 211 32.01 -12.14 0.72
C GLN A 211 30.78 -12.82 0.07
N ILE A 212 30.43 -12.43 -1.16
CA ILE A 212 29.29 -13.00 -1.89
C ILE A 212 29.76 -14.14 -2.79
N ALA A 213 30.94 -14.02 -3.40
CA ALA A 213 31.57 -15.08 -4.20
C ALA A 213 31.82 -16.37 -3.40
N ASN A 214 31.99 -16.26 -2.08
CA ASN A 214 32.23 -17.38 -1.18
C ASN A 214 30.99 -17.83 -0.39
N ASP A 215 29.81 -17.25 -0.65
CA ASP A 215 28.54 -17.65 -0.01
C ASP A 215 27.69 -18.52 -0.97
N PRO A 216 27.61 -19.85 -0.72
CA PRO A 216 26.86 -20.77 -1.57
C PRO A 216 25.36 -20.47 -1.64
N LEU A 217 24.77 -19.93 -0.57
CA LEU A 217 23.32 -19.63 -0.52
C LEU A 217 22.99 -18.39 -1.34
N ALA A 218 23.88 -17.40 -1.33
CA ALA A 218 23.76 -16.22 -2.18
C ALA A 218 23.83 -16.60 -3.66
N LEU A 219 24.82 -17.42 -4.04
CA LEU A 219 24.98 -17.91 -5.42
C LEU A 219 23.80 -18.74 -5.91
N LEU A 220 23.20 -19.56 -5.04
CA LEU A 220 22.06 -20.41 -5.39
C LEU A 220 20.80 -19.58 -5.69
N LYS A 221 20.51 -18.56 -4.87
CA LYS A 221 19.40 -17.61 -5.12
C LYS A 221 19.60 -16.81 -6.40
N ILE A 222 20.84 -16.44 -6.72
CA ILE A 222 21.18 -15.75 -7.96
C ILE A 222 20.94 -16.66 -9.17
N ASN A 223 21.32 -17.93 -9.06
CA ASN A 223 21.10 -18.91 -10.12
C ASN A 223 19.60 -19.17 -10.37
N GLU A 224 18.78 -19.23 -9.31
CA GLU A 224 17.31 -19.33 -9.43
C GLU A 224 16.72 -18.16 -10.22
N VAL A 225 17.21 -16.93 -9.98
CA VAL A 225 16.80 -15.75 -10.76
C VAL A 225 17.25 -15.87 -12.22
N LEU A 226 18.48 -16.30 -12.50
CA LEU A 226 19.00 -16.45 -13.86
C LEU A 226 18.23 -17.50 -14.68
N ILE A 227 17.88 -18.63 -14.07
CA ILE A 227 17.14 -19.72 -14.73
C ILE A 227 15.66 -19.35 -14.95
N SER A 228 15.12 -18.42 -14.14
CA SER A 228 13.75 -17.93 -14.30
C SER A 228 13.53 -17.03 -15.53
N PHE A 229 14.61 -16.54 -16.17
CA PHE A 229 14.48 -15.81 -17.43
C PHE A 229 14.09 -16.77 -18.56
N PRO A 230 13.01 -16.46 -19.31
CA PRO A 230 12.57 -17.33 -20.38
C PRO A 230 13.66 -17.40 -21.45
N GLN A 231 14.12 -18.62 -21.75
CA GLN A 231 15.02 -18.87 -22.88
C GLN A 231 14.22 -18.80 -24.18
N ILE A 232 13.89 -17.58 -24.60
CA ILE A 232 13.06 -17.37 -25.79
C ILE A 232 13.94 -17.50 -27.04
N ASN A 233 13.58 -18.42 -27.92
CA ASN A 233 14.16 -18.54 -29.25
C ASN A 233 13.79 -17.28 -30.07
N GLN A 234 14.78 -16.50 -30.52
CA GLN A 234 14.58 -15.20 -31.18
C GLN A 234 13.59 -15.24 -32.35
N GLN A 235 13.50 -16.38 -33.06
CA GLN A 235 12.58 -16.57 -34.19
C GLN A 235 11.09 -16.48 -33.81
N ASN A 236 10.72 -16.84 -32.58
CA ASN A 236 9.32 -16.77 -32.13
C ASN A 236 8.88 -15.33 -31.84
N ILE A 237 9.80 -14.48 -31.39
CA ILE A 237 9.53 -13.07 -31.08
C ILE A 237 9.19 -12.30 -32.36
N GLU A 238 9.95 -12.51 -33.44
CA GLU A 238 9.69 -11.86 -34.72
C GLU A 238 8.33 -12.25 -35.29
N GLN A 239 7.99 -13.54 -35.26
CA GLN A 239 6.69 -14.01 -35.75
C GLN A 239 5.51 -13.43 -34.95
N ASP A 240 5.62 -13.35 -33.62
CA ASP A 240 4.56 -12.80 -32.79
C ASP A 240 4.46 -11.27 -32.92
N TYR A 241 5.58 -10.57 -33.15
CA TYR A 241 5.58 -9.16 -33.51
C TYR A 241 4.86 -8.90 -34.83
N PHE A 242 5.12 -9.72 -35.86
CA PHE A 242 4.42 -9.62 -37.16
C PHE A 242 2.91 -9.89 -37.02
N LYS A 243 2.50 -10.86 -36.21
CA LYS A 243 1.06 -11.10 -35.91
C LYS A 243 0.41 -9.87 -35.27
N LEU A 244 1.06 -9.27 -34.27
CA LEU A 244 0.57 -8.05 -33.62
C LEU A 244 0.48 -6.85 -34.58
N LEU A 245 1.44 -6.72 -35.51
CA LEU A 245 1.43 -5.68 -36.53
C LEU A 245 0.23 -5.84 -37.48
N ILE A 246 -0.04 -7.07 -37.91
CA ILE A 246 -1.17 -7.41 -38.78
C ILE A 246 -2.50 -7.13 -38.08
N ILE A 247 -2.65 -7.56 -36.83
CA ILE A 247 -3.87 -7.28 -36.03
C ILE A 247 -4.08 -5.77 -35.88
N SER A 248 -3.02 -5.02 -35.60
CA SER A 248 -3.08 -3.56 -35.44
C SER A 248 -3.48 -2.86 -36.75
N TYR A 249 -2.97 -3.34 -37.89
CA TYR A 249 -3.33 -2.85 -39.22
C TYR A 249 -4.81 -3.10 -39.55
N TYR A 250 -5.32 -4.31 -39.30
CA TYR A 250 -6.74 -4.62 -39.49
C TYR A 250 -7.66 -3.77 -38.60
N CYS A 251 -7.28 -3.56 -37.33
CA CYS A 251 -8.02 -2.67 -36.43
C CYS A 251 -8.03 -1.22 -36.93
N ALA A 252 -6.94 -0.74 -37.55
CA ALA A 252 -6.86 0.61 -38.11
C ALA A 252 -7.77 0.77 -39.36
N ILE A 253 -7.80 -0.24 -40.24
CA ILE A 253 -8.71 -0.27 -41.41
C ILE A 253 -10.17 -0.26 -40.94
N LEU A 254 -10.53 -1.15 -40.02
CA LEU A 254 -11.89 -1.23 -39.48
C LEU A 254 -12.33 0.09 -38.85
N LYS A 255 -11.44 0.76 -38.12
CA LYS A 255 -11.71 2.08 -37.55
C LYS A 255 -11.92 3.13 -38.64
N PHE A 256 -11.13 3.10 -39.71
CA PHE A 256 -11.27 4.02 -40.85
C PHE A 256 -12.60 3.82 -41.58
N ASP A 257 -12.99 2.57 -41.87
CA ASP A 257 -14.26 2.25 -42.52
C ASP A 257 -15.47 2.63 -41.66
N VAL A 258 -15.43 2.35 -40.36
CA VAL A 258 -16.49 2.80 -39.44
C VAL A 258 -16.60 4.32 -39.39
N THR A 259 -15.47 5.03 -39.46
CA THR A 259 -15.46 6.50 -39.45
C THR A 259 -15.99 7.07 -40.76
N LYS A 260 -15.64 6.46 -41.89
CA LYS A 260 -16.12 6.84 -43.22
C LYS A 260 -17.62 6.59 -43.38
N ASN A 261 -18.13 5.45 -42.90
CA ASN A 261 -19.56 5.15 -42.93
C ASN A 261 -20.37 6.12 -42.04
N LYS A 262 -19.84 6.52 -40.88
CA LYS A 262 -20.46 7.55 -40.03
C LYS A 262 -20.45 8.97 -40.62
N GLN A 263 -19.68 9.22 -41.68
CA GLN A 263 -19.65 10.51 -42.39
C GLN A 263 -20.54 10.51 -43.64
N LEU A 264 -21.07 9.35 -44.03
CA LEU A 264 -21.97 9.16 -45.16
C LEU A 264 -23.45 9.06 -44.75
N ASP A 265 -23.72 8.97 -43.43
CA ASP A 265 -25.02 9.17 -42.79
C ASP A 265 -25.18 10.63 -42.30
#